data_AF-A0ABD2Y503-F1
#
_entry.id   AF-A0ABD2Y503-F1
#
_cell.length_a   1.000
_cell.length_b   1.000
_cell.length_c   1.000
_cell.angle_alpha   90.00
_cell.angle_beta   90.00
_cell.angle_gamma   90.00
#
_symmetry.space_group_name_H-M   'P 1'
#
loop_
_entity.id
_entity.type
_entity.pdbx_description
1 polymer ?
#
loop_
_entity_poly.entity_id
_entity_poly.type
_entity_poly.pdbx_seq_one_letter_code
_entity_poly.pdbx_strand_id
1 'polypeptide(L)'
;MTFHLQEMAKSIDAAQDSSFLEELNRKWIDHNKALQNIRDIMMYMDRTFIPTNHKTPICELGLILWRDNVIHSSQIQTKLFDTLLELILRERSDEAINRDLIKNTIQMLMDLGPSVYQHEFEKPFLEVFTSHLRETGEQILTDPEKLKNPVEFVQCLLNEKDKYDRIINLGFGNHNAFQNALNSSFEHLINLNPRCPEFISLFADEKLRKLGLKGGVSEEEVDIVLDKVIMLFGYLQEKDLFEEYYKQHLAQRLLSGESVSDDAERSLILKLKTECGYQFSSD
;
A
#
# COMPACT_ATOMS: atom_id res chain seq x y z
N MET A 1 26.05 8.92 29.24
CA MET A 1 24.63 8.59 28.97
C MET A 1 24.47 7.89 27.62
N THR A 2 25.16 8.34 26.56
CA THR A 2 25.17 7.69 25.23
C THR A 2 25.71 6.26 25.21
N PHE A 3 26.68 5.91 26.07
CA PHE A 3 27.26 4.56 26.12
C PHE A 3 26.21 3.44 26.28
N HIS A 4 25.20 3.62 27.14
CA HIS A 4 24.14 2.62 27.31
C HIS A 4 23.29 2.46 26.04
N LEU A 5 22.99 3.55 25.34
CA LEU A 5 22.25 3.50 24.06
C LEU A 5 23.07 2.88 22.94
N GLN A 6 24.39 3.10 22.93
CA GLN A 6 25.30 2.44 21.99
C GLN A 6 25.37 0.93 22.22
N GLU A 7 25.41 0.49 23.48
CA GLU A 7 25.32 -0.94 23.80
C GLU A 7 23.96 -1.54 23.43
N MET A 8 22.86 -0.80 23.63
CA MET A 8 21.54 -1.22 23.15
C MET A 8 21.50 -1.33 21.63
N ALA A 9 22.04 -0.37 20.89
CA ALA A 9 22.13 -0.41 19.43
C ALA A 9 22.91 -1.64 18.94
N LYS A 10 24.06 -1.96 19.56
CA LYS A 10 24.82 -3.18 19.24
C LYS A 10 24.03 -4.46 19.52
N SER A 11 23.28 -4.50 20.62
CA SER A 11 22.43 -5.65 20.96
C SER A 11 21.29 -5.84 19.96
N ILE A 12 20.70 -4.76 19.47
CA ILE A 12 19.65 -4.78 18.44
C ILE A 12 20.24 -5.25 17.11
N ASP A 13 21.40 -4.71 16.72
CA ASP A 13 22.09 -5.08 15.49
C ASP A 13 22.52 -6.56 15.48
N ALA A 14 22.96 -7.08 16.63
CA ALA A 14 23.32 -8.49 16.80
C ALA A 14 22.11 -9.45 16.81
N ALA A 15 20.88 -8.95 16.83
CA ALA A 15 19.68 -9.79 16.77
C ALA A 15 19.59 -10.50 15.40
N GLN A 16 19.01 -11.70 15.43
CA GLN A 16 18.67 -12.45 14.21
C GLN A 16 17.55 -11.72 13.45
N ASP A 17 17.54 -11.83 12.13
CA ASP A 17 16.59 -11.09 11.28
C ASP A 17 15.13 -11.42 11.65
N SER A 18 14.84 -12.66 12.04
CA SER A 18 13.51 -13.10 12.48
C SER A 18 13.03 -12.50 13.81
N SER A 19 13.94 -12.09 14.69
CA SER A 19 13.62 -11.52 16.02
C SER A 19 14.02 -10.05 16.17
N PHE A 20 14.56 -9.45 15.11
CA PHE A 20 15.07 -8.08 15.11
C PHE A 20 14.00 -7.06 15.54
N LEU A 21 12.80 -7.10 14.95
CA LEU A 21 11.73 -6.15 15.29
C LEU A 21 11.18 -6.37 16.71
N GLU A 22 11.17 -7.61 17.20
CA GLU A 22 10.77 -7.90 18.58
C GLU A 22 11.76 -7.29 19.57
N GLU A 23 13.07 -7.44 19.29
CA GLU A 23 14.12 -6.87 20.12
C GLU A 23 14.12 -5.34 20.08
N LEU A 24 13.99 -4.75 18.88
CA LEU A 24 13.89 -3.31 18.70
C LEU A 24 12.69 -2.73 19.47
N ASN A 25 11.51 -3.34 19.33
CA ASN A 25 10.30 -2.90 20.03
C ASN A 25 10.43 -3.06 21.55
N ARG A 26 10.99 -4.17 22.02
CA ARG A 26 11.24 -4.40 23.44
C ARG A 26 12.15 -3.32 24.04
N LYS A 27 13.28 -3.05 23.38
CA LYS A 27 14.26 -2.03 23.82
C LYS A 27 13.67 -0.62 23.78
N TRP A 28 12.82 -0.32 22.80
CA TRP A 28 12.09 0.94 22.72
C TRP A 28 11.14 1.13 23.91
N ILE A 29 10.35 0.11 24.25
CA ILE A 29 9.43 0.14 25.38
C ILE A 29 10.20 0.31 26.70
N ASP A 30 11.28 -0.45 26.89
CA ASP A 30 12.13 -0.36 28.08
C ASP A 30 12.77 1.03 28.22
N HIS A 31 13.26 1.59 27.11
CA HIS A 31 13.83 2.95 27.07
C HIS A 31 12.81 4.01 27.47
N ASN A 32 11.60 3.96 26.90
CA ASN A 32 10.54 4.92 27.26
C ASN A 32 10.10 4.80 28.71
N LYS A 33 9.99 3.57 29.24
CA LYS A 33 9.68 3.35 30.65
C LYS A 33 10.79 3.90 31.56
N ALA A 34 12.05 3.70 31.21
CA ALA A 34 13.17 4.26 31.94
C ALA A 34 13.18 5.79 31.89
N LEU A 35 12.91 6.40 30.74
CA LEU A 35 12.79 7.85 30.59
C LEU A 35 11.67 8.42 31.47
N GLN A 36 10.51 7.77 31.51
CA GLN A 36 9.40 8.19 32.36
C GLN A 36 9.78 8.16 33.84
N ASN A 37 10.43 7.08 34.30
CA ASN A 37 10.95 6.98 35.67
C ASN A 37 11.97 8.09 35.98
N ILE A 38 12.90 8.37 35.06
CA ILE A 38 13.91 9.42 35.23
C ILE A 38 13.23 10.79 35.32
N ARG A 39 12.26 11.08 34.47
CA ARG A 39 11.46 12.32 34.52
C ARG A 39 10.73 12.45 35.85
N ASP A 40 10.13 11.37 36.36
CA ASP A 40 9.38 11.41 37.61
C ASP A 40 10.30 11.64 38.83
N ILE A 41 11.52 11.09 38.81
CA ILE A 41 12.56 11.38 39.81
C ILE A 41 13.07 12.82 39.66
N MET A 42 13.29 13.27 38.43
CA MET A 42 13.84 14.59 38.09
C MET A 42 12.74 15.65 37.88
N MET A 43 11.60 15.51 38.55
CA MET A 43 10.41 16.35 38.30
C MET A 43 10.68 17.85 38.48
N TYR A 44 11.57 18.23 39.41
CA TYR A 44 11.99 19.63 39.58
C TYR A 44 12.72 20.18 38.34
N MET A 45 13.52 19.35 37.68
CA MET A 45 14.26 19.75 36.48
C MET A 45 13.27 20.12 35.37
N ASP A 46 12.30 19.26 35.07
CA ASP A 46 11.29 19.52 34.04
C ASP A 46 10.35 20.68 34.41
N ARG A 47 9.94 20.81 35.68
CA ARG A 47 8.95 21.83 36.09
C ARG A 47 9.53 23.22 36.34
N THR A 48 10.81 23.33 36.67
CA THR A 48 11.39 24.60 37.12
C THR A 48 12.69 24.91 36.40
N PHE A 49 13.68 24.01 36.45
CA PHE A 49 15.00 24.31 35.89
C PHE A 49 14.98 24.48 34.36
N ILE A 50 14.33 23.57 33.64
CA ILE A 50 14.30 23.53 32.18
C ILE A 50 13.57 24.75 31.58
N PRO A 51 12.36 25.14 32.05
CA PRO A 51 11.70 26.35 31.58
C PRO A 51 12.51 27.62 31.85
N THR A 52 13.14 27.73 33.02
CA THR A 52 13.96 28.90 33.38
C THR A 52 15.24 29.01 32.57
N ASN A 53 15.83 27.89 32.16
CA ASN A 53 17.11 27.87 31.44
C ASN A 53 16.96 27.57 29.94
N HIS A 54 15.73 27.53 29.42
CA HIS A 54 15.41 27.22 28.02
C HIS A 54 16.13 25.98 27.50
N LYS A 55 16.12 24.89 28.29
CA LYS A 55 16.75 23.61 27.92
C LYS A 55 15.73 22.67 27.27
N THR A 56 16.24 21.60 26.66
CA THR A 56 15.41 20.51 26.13
C THR A 56 14.84 19.69 27.30
N PRO A 57 13.52 19.41 27.33
CA PRO A 57 12.89 18.51 28.29
C PRO A 57 13.53 17.11 28.29
N ILE A 58 13.46 16.42 29.43
CA ILE A 58 14.13 15.11 29.59
C ILE A 58 13.60 14.06 28.61
N CYS A 59 12.28 13.98 28.42
CA CYS A 59 11.68 13.04 27.48
C CYS A 59 12.12 13.33 26.03
N GLU A 60 12.11 14.59 25.62
CA GLU A 60 12.52 15.01 24.28
C GLU A 60 14.01 14.69 24.03
N LEU A 61 14.87 14.96 25.02
CA LEU A 61 16.27 14.57 24.95
C LEU A 61 16.45 13.05 24.80
N GLY A 62 15.64 12.26 25.52
CA GLY A 62 15.64 10.81 25.41
C GLY A 62 15.26 10.29 24.01
N LEU A 63 14.32 10.94 23.34
CA LEU A 63 13.92 10.64 21.96
C LEU A 63 15.03 11.00 20.97
N ILE A 64 15.63 12.19 21.11
CA ILE A 64 16.76 12.64 20.30
C ILE A 64 17.93 11.66 20.40
N LEU A 65 18.26 11.24 21.62
CA LEU A 65 19.36 10.29 21.85
C LEU A 65 19.07 8.91 21.25
N TRP A 66 17.82 8.43 21.31
CA TRP A 66 17.42 7.18 20.65
C TRP A 66 17.58 7.28 19.13
N ARG A 67 17.05 8.35 18.54
CA ARG A 67 17.18 8.63 17.10
C ARG A 67 18.65 8.61 16.68
N ASP A 68 19.50 9.38 17.36
CA ASP A 68 20.89 9.59 16.95
C ASP A 68 21.79 8.36 17.14
N ASN A 69 21.48 7.46 18.07
CA ASN A 69 22.33 6.31 18.37
C ASN A 69 21.78 4.98 17.86
N VAL A 70 20.46 4.86 17.66
CA VAL A 70 19.80 3.62 17.23
C VAL A 70 19.30 3.78 15.79
N ILE A 71 18.41 4.75 15.53
CA ILE A 71 17.76 4.87 14.22
C ILE A 71 18.68 5.42 13.14
N HIS A 72 19.60 6.34 13.45
CA HIS A 72 20.60 6.82 12.47
C HIS A 72 21.75 5.83 12.24
N SER A 73 21.73 4.64 12.86
CA SER A 73 22.68 3.58 12.54
C SER A 73 22.31 2.96 11.18
N SER A 74 23.16 3.15 10.18
CA SER A 74 22.95 2.61 8.81
C SER A 74 22.62 1.12 8.78
N GLN A 75 23.27 0.30 9.61
CA GLN A 75 23.01 -1.15 9.68
C GLN A 75 21.61 -1.45 10.19
N ILE A 76 21.16 -0.74 11.23
CA ILE A 76 19.82 -0.89 11.79
C ILE A 76 18.78 -0.38 10.79
N GLN A 77 19.03 0.71 10.07
CA GLN A 77 18.14 1.20 9.02
C GLN A 77 17.97 0.16 7.91
N THR A 78 19.07 -0.38 7.37
CA THR A 78 19.01 -1.41 6.33
C THR A 78 18.24 -2.64 6.81
N LYS A 79 18.59 -3.19 7.97
CA LYS A 79 17.85 -4.32 8.56
C LYS A 79 16.38 -4.02 8.78
N LEU A 80 16.05 -2.81 9.26
CA LEU A 80 14.68 -2.38 9.48
C LEU A 80 13.87 -2.40 8.18
N PHE A 81 14.42 -1.84 7.10
CA PHE A 81 13.76 -1.85 5.80
C PHE A 81 13.61 -3.27 5.25
N ASP A 82 14.68 -4.06 5.28
CA ASP A 82 14.68 -5.43 4.76
C ASP A 82 13.66 -6.30 5.52
N THR A 83 13.63 -6.20 6.86
CA THR A 83 12.71 -6.97 7.69
C THR A 83 11.26 -6.54 7.49
N LEU A 84 10.98 -5.23 7.39
CA LEU A 84 9.62 -4.74 7.14
C LEU A 84 9.13 -5.13 5.74
N LEU A 85 10.01 -5.07 4.74
CA LEU A 85 9.70 -5.56 3.39
C LEU A 85 9.45 -7.07 3.41
N GLU A 86 10.29 -7.86 4.08
CA GLU A 86 10.10 -9.30 4.21
C GLU A 86 8.76 -9.64 4.87
N LEU A 87 8.37 -8.94 5.93
CA LEU A 87 7.06 -9.14 6.56
C LEU A 87 5.90 -8.85 5.58
N ILE A 88 6.02 -7.81 4.77
CA ILE A 88 5.04 -7.52 3.70
C ILE A 88 4.99 -8.66 2.68
N LEU A 89 6.14 -9.21 2.27
CA LEU A 89 6.21 -10.33 1.31
C LEU A 89 5.64 -11.62 1.87
N ARG A 90 5.85 -11.88 3.16
CA ARG A 90 5.29 -13.02 3.88
C ARG A 90 3.78 -12.87 4.02
N GLU A 91 3.27 -11.68 4.36
CA GLU A 91 1.83 -11.41 4.38
C GLU A 91 1.20 -11.58 2.98
N ARG A 92 1.91 -11.18 1.91
CA ARG A 92 1.47 -11.43 0.52
C ARG A 92 1.38 -12.91 0.17
N SER A 93 2.17 -13.76 0.82
CA SER A 93 2.19 -15.21 0.66
C SER A 93 1.18 -15.92 1.57
N ASP A 94 0.22 -15.17 2.14
CA ASP A 94 -0.78 -15.63 3.10
C ASP A 94 -0.18 -16.23 4.40
N GLU A 95 1.08 -15.89 4.72
CA GLU A 95 1.69 -16.28 5.98
C GLU A 95 1.20 -15.39 7.13
N ALA A 96 0.98 -16.00 8.29
CA ALA A 96 0.63 -15.26 9.49
C ALA A 96 1.83 -14.43 9.99
N ILE A 97 1.73 -13.10 9.86
CA ILE A 97 2.70 -12.15 10.40
C ILE A 97 2.21 -11.48 11.68
N ASN A 98 3.14 -11.03 12.52
CA ASN A 98 2.81 -10.23 13.69
C ASN A 98 2.64 -8.75 13.30
N ARG A 99 1.40 -8.37 12.96
CA ARG A 99 1.04 -7.01 12.54
C ARG A 99 1.30 -5.95 13.62
N ASP A 100 1.26 -6.35 14.90
CA ASP A 100 1.54 -5.42 16.00
C ASP A 100 3.00 -4.96 15.96
N LEU A 101 3.94 -5.78 15.49
CA LEU A 101 5.33 -5.35 15.34
C LEU A 101 5.48 -4.25 14.30
N ILE A 102 4.84 -4.38 13.14
CA ILE A 102 4.85 -3.34 12.10
C ILE A 102 4.24 -2.05 12.68
N LYS A 103 3.04 -2.14 13.26
CA LYS A 103 2.34 -1.00 13.83
C LYS A 103 3.16 -0.30 14.93
N ASN A 104 3.74 -1.05 15.85
CA ASN A 104 4.56 -0.50 16.93
C ASN A 104 5.84 0.15 16.39
N THR A 105 6.43 -0.42 15.34
CA THR A 105 7.63 0.13 14.69
C THR A 105 7.31 1.44 13.97
N ILE A 106 6.20 1.50 13.23
CA ILE A 106 5.72 2.73 12.59
C ILE A 106 5.39 3.79 13.65
N GLN A 107 4.72 3.40 14.75
CA GLN A 107 4.44 4.31 15.87
C GLN A 107 5.72 4.86 16.51
N MET A 108 6.73 4.01 16.75
CA MET A 108 8.04 4.44 17.25
C MET A 108 8.65 5.50 16.33
N LEU A 109 8.66 5.27 15.02
CA LEU A 109 9.23 6.21 14.05
C LEU A 109 8.47 7.54 14.04
N MET A 110 7.15 7.51 14.19
CA MET A 110 6.33 8.72 14.34
C MET A 110 6.60 9.47 15.66
N ASP A 111 6.78 8.74 16.77
CA ASP A 111 7.08 9.32 18.09
C ASP A 111 8.43 10.04 18.12
N LEU A 112 9.40 9.60 17.31
CA LEU A 112 10.70 10.27 17.13
C LEU A 112 10.62 11.58 16.33
N GLY A 113 9.47 11.85 15.72
CA GLY A 113 9.11 13.10 15.08
C GLY A 113 8.86 12.98 13.58
N PRO A 114 8.08 13.92 13.01
CA PRO A 114 7.63 13.84 11.62
C PRO A 114 8.78 13.89 10.61
N SER A 115 9.86 14.62 10.91
CA SER A 115 11.04 14.68 10.04
C SER A 115 11.77 13.34 9.99
N VAL A 116 11.87 12.61 11.11
CA VAL A 116 12.49 11.28 11.16
C VAL A 116 11.66 10.31 10.36
N TYR A 117 10.35 10.25 10.63
CA TYR A 117 9.44 9.39 9.89
C TYR A 117 9.50 9.65 8.38
N GLN A 118 9.39 10.92 7.95
CA GLN A 118 9.33 11.25 6.53
C GLN A 118 10.63 11.01 5.78
N HIS A 119 11.77 11.42 6.35
CA HIS A 119 13.06 11.41 5.65
C HIS A 119 13.86 10.13 5.89
N GLU A 120 13.84 9.59 7.10
CA GLU A 120 14.62 8.40 7.47
C GLU A 120 13.87 7.11 7.17
N PHE A 121 12.54 7.15 6.95
CA PHE A 121 11.75 5.94 6.70
C PHE A 121 10.82 6.04 5.49
N GLU A 122 9.83 6.92 5.51
CA GLU A 122 8.72 6.93 4.54
C GLU A 122 9.23 7.07 3.11
N LYS A 123 10.08 8.07 2.81
CA LYS A 123 10.58 8.27 1.44
C LYS A 123 11.45 7.10 0.94
N PRO A 124 12.54 6.68 1.64
CA PRO A 124 13.35 5.56 1.18
C PRO A 124 12.56 4.25 1.07
N PHE A 125 11.67 3.99 2.03
CA PHE A 125 10.87 2.77 2.02
C PHE A 125 9.84 2.77 0.89
N LEU A 126 9.20 3.92 0.59
CA LEU A 126 8.31 4.05 -0.55
C LEU A 126 9.03 3.80 -1.87
N GLU A 127 10.28 4.25 -2.02
CA GLU A 127 11.08 3.98 -3.22
C GLU A 127 11.33 2.48 -3.40
N VAL A 128 11.78 1.79 -2.35
CA VAL A 128 12.02 0.33 -2.37
C VAL A 128 10.72 -0.44 -2.61
N PHE A 129 9.65 -0.08 -1.89
CA PHE A 129 8.33 -0.69 -2.05
C PHE A 129 7.79 -0.53 -3.47
N THR A 130 7.92 0.67 -4.04
CA THR A 130 7.50 0.97 -5.42
C THR A 130 8.30 0.16 -6.45
N SER A 131 9.62 0.05 -6.28
CA SER A 131 10.46 -0.78 -7.16
C SER A 131 10.01 -2.24 -7.13
N HIS A 132 9.85 -2.80 -5.93
CA HIS A 132 9.42 -4.19 -5.77
C HIS A 132 8.04 -4.46 -6.38
N LEU A 133 7.11 -3.52 -6.19
CA LEU A 133 5.76 -3.62 -6.74
C LEU A 133 5.79 -3.59 -8.28
N ARG A 134 6.58 -2.70 -8.88
CA ARG A 134 6.74 -2.63 -10.34
C ARG A 134 7.39 -3.89 -10.89
N GLU A 135 8.47 -4.37 -10.27
CA GLU A 135 9.14 -5.61 -10.68
C GLU A 135 8.18 -6.81 -10.65
N THR A 136 7.37 -6.92 -9.58
CA THR A 136 6.36 -7.97 -9.45
C THR A 136 5.25 -7.82 -10.51
N GLY A 137 4.81 -6.59 -10.76
CA GLY A 137 3.80 -6.30 -11.78
C GLY A 137 4.29 -6.59 -13.20
N GLU A 138 5.53 -6.25 -13.53
CA GLU A 138 6.15 -6.51 -14.83
C GLU A 138 6.31 -8.01 -15.10
N GLN A 139 6.56 -8.82 -14.07
CA GLN A 139 6.55 -10.29 -14.22
C GLN A 139 5.18 -10.82 -14.67
N ILE A 140 4.08 -10.18 -14.28
CA ILE A 140 2.73 -10.54 -14.73
C ILE A 140 2.51 -10.10 -16.18
N LEU A 141 3.06 -8.95 -16.57
CA LEU A 141 2.98 -8.41 -17.94
C LEU A 141 3.80 -9.20 -18.95
N THR A 142 4.88 -9.84 -18.51
CA THR A 142 5.80 -10.59 -19.36
C THR A 142 5.46 -12.08 -19.45
N ASP A 143 4.53 -12.58 -18.63
CA ASP A 143 4.09 -13.98 -18.64
C ASP A 143 3.31 -14.31 -19.93
N PRO A 144 3.88 -15.11 -20.85
CA PRO A 144 3.26 -15.39 -22.14
C PRO A 144 1.96 -16.20 -22.01
N GLU A 145 1.81 -17.01 -20.96
CA GLU A 145 0.60 -17.82 -20.77
C GLU A 145 -0.56 -16.94 -20.33
N LYS A 146 -0.33 -15.98 -19.42
CA LYS A 146 -1.35 -15.02 -18.99
C LYS A 146 -1.79 -14.11 -20.12
N LEU A 147 -0.87 -13.70 -21.00
CA LEU A 147 -1.20 -12.87 -22.16
C LEU A 147 -2.11 -13.55 -23.20
N LYS A 148 -2.27 -14.88 -23.15
CA LYS A 148 -3.22 -15.62 -24.02
C LYS A 148 -4.66 -15.50 -23.54
N ASN A 149 -4.86 -15.21 -22.25
CA ASN A 149 -6.18 -15.13 -21.64
C ASN A 149 -6.40 -13.72 -21.03
N PRO A 150 -6.97 -12.78 -21.80
CA PRO A 150 -7.17 -11.40 -21.39
C PRO A 150 -7.88 -11.25 -20.04
N VAL A 151 -8.90 -12.07 -19.79
CA VAL A 151 -9.72 -11.97 -18.58
C VAL A 151 -8.98 -12.50 -17.36
N GLU A 152 -8.24 -13.60 -17.50
CA GLU A 152 -7.39 -14.12 -16.44
C GLU A 152 -6.23 -13.18 -16.13
N PHE A 153 -5.65 -12.55 -17.15
CA PHE A 153 -4.64 -11.52 -16.98
C PHE A 153 -5.15 -10.33 -16.13
N VAL A 154 -6.31 -9.75 -16.49
CA VAL A 154 -6.90 -8.64 -15.73
C VAL A 154 -7.29 -9.10 -14.32
N GLN A 155 -7.81 -10.31 -14.16
CA GLN A 155 -8.12 -10.86 -12.83
C GLN A 155 -6.87 -11.02 -11.96
N CYS A 156 -5.76 -11.48 -12.52
CA CYS A 156 -4.48 -11.57 -11.82
C CYS A 156 -3.99 -10.19 -11.36
N LEU A 157 -4.08 -9.19 -12.23
CA LEU A 157 -3.71 -7.81 -11.91
C LEU A 157 -4.55 -7.25 -10.76
N LEU A 158 -5.87 -7.43 -10.81
CA LEU A 158 -6.79 -7.04 -9.75
C LEU A 158 -6.49 -7.74 -8.42
N ASN A 159 -6.19 -9.04 -8.46
CA ASN A 159 -5.88 -9.81 -7.26
C ASN A 159 -4.59 -9.31 -6.59
N GLU A 160 -3.56 -8.97 -7.37
CA GLU A 160 -2.34 -8.38 -6.82
C GLU A 160 -2.58 -7.00 -6.24
N LYS A 161 -3.39 -6.16 -6.90
CA LYS A 161 -3.81 -4.87 -6.33
C LYS A 161 -4.50 -5.06 -4.98
N ASP A 162 -5.50 -5.93 -4.92
CA ASP A 162 -6.26 -6.23 -3.69
C ASP A 162 -5.34 -6.76 -2.57
N LYS A 163 -4.27 -7.48 -2.89
CA LYS A 163 -3.27 -7.92 -1.89
C LYS A 163 -2.50 -6.73 -1.32
N TYR A 164 -1.94 -5.87 -2.18
CA TYR A 164 -1.21 -4.69 -1.72
C TYR A 164 -2.11 -3.70 -0.98
N ASP A 165 -3.34 -3.49 -1.44
CA ASP A 165 -4.33 -2.67 -0.74
C ASP A 165 -4.61 -3.19 0.67
N ARG A 166 -4.76 -4.51 0.84
CA ARG A 166 -4.91 -5.12 2.18
C ARG A 166 -3.68 -4.92 3.06
N ILE A 167 -2.49 -5.12 2.52
CA ILE A 167 -1.23 -4.93 3.26
C ILE A 167 -1.08 -3.47 3.71
N ILE A 168 -1.34 -2.50 2.83
CA ILE A 168 -1.26 -1.07 3.16
C ILE A 168 -2.29 -0.69 4.22
N ASN A 169 -3.52 -1.19 4.09
CA ASN A 169 -4.59 -0.92 5.06
C ASN A 169 -4.28 -1.51 6.43
N LEU A 170 -3.76 -2.75 6.50
CA LEU A 170 -3.54 -3.46 7.74
C LEU A 170 -2.20 -3.12 8.42
N GLY A 171 -1.13 -2.95 7.64
CA GLY A 171 0.22 -2.68 8.12
C GLY A 171 0.53 -1.20 8.32
N PHE A 172 0.00 -0.33 7.45
CA PHE A 172 0.33 1.10 7.41
C PHE A 172 -0.87 2.02 7.70
N GLY A 173 -1.97 1.49 8.24
CA GLY A 173 -3.12 2.31 8.64
C GLY A 173 -3.70 3.18 7.52
N ASN A 174 -3.58 2.73 6.27
CA ASN A 174 -4.02 3.46 5.08
C ASN A 174 -3.33 4.83 4.86
N HIS A 175 -2.03 4.92 5.11
CA HIS A 175 -1.24 6.11 4.79
C HIS A 175 -1.35 6.47 3.30
N ASN A 176 -1.83 7.69 3.00
CA ASN A 176 -2.06 8.20 1.64
C ASN A 176 -0.83 8.11 0.73
N ALA A 177 0.39 8.26 1.26
CA ALA A 177 1.60 8.18 0.45
C ALA A 177 1.81 6.78 -0.16
N PHE A 178 1.57 5.72 0.60
CA PHE A 178 1.63 4.34 0.14
C PHE A 178 0.53 4.03 -0.86
N GLN A 179 -0.68 4.52 -0.62
CA GLN A 179 -1.80 4.38 -1.56
C GLN A 179 -1.52 5.07 -2.90
N ASN A 180 -0.96 6.28 -2.85
CA ASN A 180 -0.60 7.02 -4.06
C ASN A 180 0.53 6.30 -4.83
N ALA A 181 1.53 5.75 -4.13
CA ALA A 181 2.60 4.97 -4.74
C ALA A 181 2.06 3.68 -5.40
N LEU A 182 1.13 2.98 -4.74
CA LEU A 182 0.42 1.83 -5.30
C LEU A 182 -0.33 2.21 -6.58
N ASN A 183 -1.19 3.24 -6.50
CA ASN A 183 -2.00 3.69 -7.63
C ASN A 183 -1.14 4.13 -8.82
N SER A 184 -0.12 4.95 -8.58
CA SER A 184 0.81 5.41 -9.62
C SER A 184 1.58 4.24 -10.26
N SER A 185 1.92 3.21 -9.49
CA SER A 185 2.60 2.03 -10.03
C SER A 185 1.67 1.18 -10.88
N PHE A 186 0.42 0.98 -10.48
CA PHE A 186 -0.57 0.29 -11.31
C PHE A 186 -0.91 1.06 -12.59
N GLU A 187 -0.98 2.38 -12.53
CA GLU A 187 -1.10 3.24 -13.70
C GLU A 187 0.07 3.02 -14.67
N HIS A 188 1.31 3.04 -14.15
CA HIS A 188 2.48 2.76 -14.97
C HIS A 188 2.44 1.36 -15.62
N LEU A 189 2.12 0.33 -14.83
CA LEU A 189 2.08 -1.06 -15.28
C LEU A 189 1.00 -1.29 -16.36
N ILE A 190 -0.20 -0.75 -16.15
CA ILE A 190 -1.31 -0.90 -17.11
C ILE A 190 -0.94 -0.26 -18.45
N ASN A 191 -0.33 0.92 -18.43
CA ASN A 191 0.04 1.63 -19.65
C ASN A 191 1.32 1.11 -20.31
N LEU A 192 2.06 0.20 -19.68
CA LEU A 192 3.20 -0.47 -20.29
C LEU A 192 2.77 -1.48 -21.37
N ASN A 193 1.58 -2.07 -21.24
CA ASN A 193 1.04 -3.01 -22.21
C ASN A 193 -0.07 -2.33 -23.06
N PRO A 194 0.16 -2.08 -24.36
CA PRO A 194 -0.82 -1.40 -25.22
C PRO A 194 -2.10 -2.20 -25.46
N ARG A 195 -2.14 -3.49 -25.08
CA ARG A 195 -3.34 -4.34 -25.16
C ARG A 195 -4.23 -4.24 -23.92
N CYS A 196 -3.80 -3.53 -22.86
CA CYS A 196 -4.61 -3.36 -21.65
C CYS A 196 -6.01 -2.78 -21.90
N PRO A 197 -6.22 -1.75 -22.76
CA PRO A 197 -7.56 -1.27 -23.08
C PRO A 197 -8.50 -2.39 -23.58
N GLU A 198 -8.03 -3.20 -24.53
CA GLU A 198 -8.77 -4.35 -25.05
C GLU A 198 -9.05 -5.39 -23.96
N PHE A 199 -8.03 -5.72 -23.16
CA PHE A 199 -8.14 -6.74 -22.12
C PHE A 199 -9.13 -6.36 -21.02
N ILE A 200 -9.13 -5.09 -20.60
CA ILE A 200 -10.09 -4.58 -19.60
C ILE A 200 -11.50 -4.58 -20.19
N SER A 201 -11.66 -4.25 -21.48
CA SER A 201 -12.96 -4.31 -22.17
C SER A 201 -13.49 -5.74 -22.25
N LEU A 202 -12.64 -6.72 -22.62
CA LEU A 202 -12.99 -8.14 -22.62
C LEU A 202 -13.33 -8.67 -21.22
N PHE A 203 -12.59 -8.22 -20.20
CA PHE A 203 -12.88 -8.56 -18.81
C PHE A 203 -14.26 -8.05 -18.39
N ALA A 204 -14.58 -6.79 -18.70
CA ALA A 204 -15.90 -6.22 -18.41
C ALA A 204 -17.01 -6.99 -19.14
N ASP A 205 -16.81 -7.32 -20.42
CA ASP A 205 -17.76 -8.09 -21.23
C ASP A 205 -18.02 -9.48 -20.62
N GLU A 206 -16.98 -10.25 -20.32
CA GLU A 206 -17.12 -11.59 -19.76
C GLU A 206 -17.78 -11.57 -18.38
N LYS A 207 -17.40 -10.62 -17.53
CA LYS A 207 -18.01 -10.49 -16.19
C LYS A 207 -19.49 -10.16 -16.29
N LEU A 208 -19.87 -9.22 -17.16
CA LEU A 208 -21.27 -8.93 -17.43
C LEU A 208 -21.97 -10.20 -17.93
N ARG A 209 -21.55 -10.86 -19.02
CA ARG A 209 -22.22 -12.10 -19.48
C ARG A 209 -22.39 -13.17 -18.40
N LYS A 210 -21.33 -13.44 -17.61
CA LYS A 210 -21.37 -14.44 -16.53
C LYS A 210 -22.34 -14.07 -15.40
N LEU A 211 -22.44 -12.79 -15.06
CA LEU A 211 -23.41 -12.30 -14.07
C LEU A 211 -24.85 -12.53 -14.57
N GLY A 212 -25.10 -12.42 -15.88
CA GLY A 212 -26.43 -12.64 -16.48
C GLY A 212 -26.88 -14.08 -16.53
N LEU A 213 -25.94 -15.00 -16.67
CA LEU A 213 -26.22 -16.43 -16.67
C LEU A 213 -26.41 -17.00 -15.25
N LYS A 214 -25.82 -16.35 -14.24
CA LYS A 214 -26.02 -16.71 -12.83
C LYS A 214 -27.26 -15.98 -12.29
N GLY A 215 -28.43 -16.58 -12.46
CA GLY A 215 -29.63 -16.09 -11.78
C GLY A 215 -29.40 -15.99 -10.26
N GLY A 216 -29.65 -14.82 -9.67
CA GLY A 216 -29.55 -14.59 -8.22
C GLY A 216 -28.28 -13.88 -7.72
N VAL A 217 -27.50 -13.23 -8.60
CA VAL A 217 -26.43 -12.33 -8.16
C VAL A 217 -27.04 -11.06 -7.53
N SER A 218 -26.50 -10.63 -6.39
CA SER A 218 -26.97 -9.43 -5.71
C SER A 218 -26.49 -8.15 -6.42
N GLU A 219 -27.26 -7.06 -6.30
CA GLU A 219 -26.88 -5.76 -6.89
C GLU A 219 -25.52 -5.27 -6.36
N GLU A 220 -25.18 -5.59 -5.10
CA GLU A 220 -23.90 -5.22 -4.50
C GLU A 220 -22.71 -5.95 -5.15
N GLU A 221 -22.85 -7.23 -5.49
CA GLU A 221 -21.78 -7.97 -6.19
C GLU A 221 -21.53 -7.40 -7.59
N VAL A 222 -22.60 -6.97 -8.28
CA VAL A 222 -22.49 -6.29 -9.57
C VAL A 222 -21.71 -4.98 -9.39
N ASP A 223 -22.10 -4.16 -8.42
CA ASP A 223 -21.48 -2.84 -8.21
C ASP A 223 -19.98 -2.94 -7.89
N ILE A 224 -19.56 -3.92 -7.07
CA ILE A 224 -18.15 -4.20 -6.79
C ILE A 224 -17.36 -4.51 -8.07
N VAL A 225 -17.94 -5.30 -8.98
CA VAL A 225 -17.28 -5.62 -10.25
C VAL A 225 -17.18 -4.39 -11.14
N LEU A 226 -18.25 -3.58 -11.21
CA LEU A 226 -18.25 -2.34 -11.98
C LEU A 226 -17.20 -1.37 -11.45
N ASP A 227 -17.10 -1.18 -10.13
CA ASP A 227 -16.10 -0.30 -9.51
C ASP A 227 -14.67 -0.74 -9.81
N LYS A 228 -14.41 -2.05 -9.87
CA LYS A 228 -13.10 -2.58 -10.30
C LYS A 228 -12.79 -2.26 -11.76
N VAL A 229 -13.77 -2.37 -12.65
CA VAL A 229 -13.61 -1.99 -14.07
C VAL A 229 -13.35 -0.50 -14.19
N ILE A 230 -14.10 0.32 -13.46
CA ILE A 230 -13.98 1.78 -13.44
C ILE A 230 -12.61 2.21 -12.90
N MET A 231 -12.13 1.58 -11.83
CA MET A 231 -10.79 1.83 -11.28
C MET A 231 -9.68 1.50 -12.30
N LEU A 232 -9.78 0.36 -13.00
CA LEU A 232 -8.83 0.01 -14.07
C LEU A 232 -8.89 0.99 -15.24
N PHE A 233 -10.10 1.42 -15.62
CA PHE A 233 -10.31 2.44 -16.64
C PHE A 233 -9.72 3.79 -16.23
N GLY A 234 -9.80 4.17 -14.95
CA GLY A 234 -9.18 5.37 -14.40
C GLY A 234 -7.67 5.41 -14.60
N TYR A 235 -7.00 4.26 -14.62
CA TYR A 235 -5.57 4.13 -14.88
C TYR A 235 -5.18 4.18 -16.36
N LEU A 236 -6.12 4.05 -17.30
CA LEU A 236 -5.80 4.05 -18.72
C LEU A 236 -5.47 5.46 -19.24
N GLN A 237 -4.40 5.57 -20.03
CA GLN A 237 -4.10 6.78 -20.82
C GLN A 237 -4.92 6.81 -22.11
N GLU A 238 -4.97 5.70 -22.86
CA GLU A 238 -5.70 5.56 -24.12
C GLU A 238 -7.18 5.15 -23.87
N LYS A 239 -7.96 6.08 -23.30
CA LYS A 239 -9.37 5.85 -22.92
C LYS A 239 -10.31 5.68 -24.13
N ASP A 240 -9.96 6.31 -25.24
CA ASP A 240 -10.66 6.21 -26.53
C ASP A 240 -10.55 4.80 -27.14
N LEU A 241 -9.37 4.18 -27.09
CA LEU A 241 -9.20 2.78 -27.52
C LEU A 241 -10.07 1.83 -26.70
N PHE A 242 -10.13 2.03 -25.38
CA PHE A 242 -11.04 1.24 -24.53
C PHE A 242 -12.50 1.43 -24.95
N GLU A 243 -12.92 2.65 -25.23
CA GLU A 243 -14.29 2.96 -25.65
C GLU A 243 -14.65 2.26 -26.97
N GLU A 244 -13.74 2.24 -27.96
CA GLU A 244 -13.95 1.54 -29.23
C GLU A 244 -14.19 0.05 -29.01
N TYR A 245 -13.31 -0.63 -28.27
CA TYR A 245 -13.49 -2.04 -27.92
C TYR A 245 -14.76 -2.28 -27.12
N TYR A 246 -15.07 -1.42 -26.14
CA TYR A 246 -16.27 -1.55 -25.32
C TYR A 246 -17.55 -1.42 -26.16
N LYS A 247 -17.62 -0.45 -27.08
CA LYS A 247 -18.74 -0.30 -28.02
C LYS A 247 -18.93 -1.55 -28.89
N GLN A 248 -17.84 -2.13 -29.38
CA GLN A 248 -17.87 -3.36 -30.18
C GLN A 248 -18.44 -4.54 -29.38
N HIS A 249 -17.96 -4.76 -28.14
CA HIS A 249 -18.44 -5.85 -27.29
C HIS A 249 -19.89 -5.64 -26.83
N LEU A 250 -20.26 -4.41 -26.48
CA LEU A 250 -21.64 -4.04 -26.15
C LEU A 250 -22.59 -4.35 -27.31
N ALA A 251 -22.25 -3.94 -28.54
CA ALA A 251 -23.07 -4.24 -29.71
C ALA A 251 -23.25 -5.75 -29.91
N GLN A 252 -22.19 -6.54 -29.74
CA GLN A 252 -22.26 -7.99 -29.84
C GLN A 252 -23.17 -8.62 -28.79
N ARG A 253 -23.10 -8.19 -27.51
CA ARG A 253 -23.99 -8.69 -26.45
C ARG A 253 -25.45 -8.34 -26.70
N LEU A 254 -25.73 -7.10 -27.11
CA LEU A 254 -27.08 -6.66 -27.41
C LEU A 254 -27.69 -7.47 -28.57
N LEU A 255 -26.88 -7.84 -29.56
CA LEU A 255 -27.30 -8.69 -30.67
C LEU A 255 -27.45 -10.17 -30.28
N SER A 256 -26.61 -10.69 -29.37
CA SER A 256 -26.66 -12.09 -28.93
C SER A 256 -27.74 -12.37 -27.88
N GLY A 257 -28.27 -11.33 -27.21
CA GLY A 257 -29.27 -11.47 -26.15
C GLY A 257 -28.71 -12.08 -24.86
N GLU A 258 -27.38 -12.05 -24.66
CA GLU A 258 -26.68 -12.62 -23.50
C GLU A 258 -26.46 -11.59 -22.36
N SER A 259 -27.19 -10.47 -22.34
CA SER A 259 -27.03 -9.43 -21.31
C SER A 259 -27.72 -9.78 -19.99
N VAL A 260 -27.13 -9.33 -18.87
CA VAL A 260 -27.57 -9.57 -17.47
C VAL A 260 -28.90 -8.90 -17.15
N SER A 261 -28.93 -7.60 -17.44
CA SER A 261 -29.95 -6.63 -17.08
C SER A 261 -29.54 -5.30 -17.71
N ASP A 262 -30.50 -4.61 -18.33
CA ASP A 262 -30.31 -3.27 -18.87
C ASP A 262 -29.81 -2.28 -17.79
N ASP A 263 -30.12 -2.54 -16.52
CA ASP A 263 -29.75 -1.66 -15.40
C ASP A 263 -28.25 -1.73 -15.09
N ALA A 264 -27.62 -2.91 -15.16
CA ALA A 264 -26.19 -3.07 -14.96
C ALA A 264 -25.38 -2.36 -16.08
N GLU A 265 -25.85 -2.48 -17.33
CA GLU A 265 -25.22 -1.80 -18.46
C GLU A 265 -25.34 -0.27 -18.35
N ARG A 266 -26.53 0.22 -17.99
CA ARG A 266 -26.76 1.66 -17.74
C ARG A 266 -25.88 2.18 -16.61
N SER A 267 -25.74 1.40 -15.53
CA SER A 267 -24.88 1.75 -14.40
C SER A 267 -23.42 1.90 -14.84
N LEU A 268 -22.87 0.90 -15.56
CA LEU A 268 -21.49 0.96 -16.04
C LEU A 268 -21.25 2.16 -16.96
N ILE A 269 -22.15 2.42 -17.91
CA ILE A 269 -22.05 3.57 -18.81
C ILE A 269 -22.10 4.89 -18.03
N LEU A 270 -22.95 4.99 -17.00
CA LEU A 270 -23.04 6.18 -16.17
C LEU A 270 -21.75 6.42 -15.37
N LYS A 271 -21.16 5.35 -14.80
CA LYS A 271 -19.89 5.45 -14.07
C LYS A 271 -18.73 5.84 -15.01
N LEU A 272 -18.64 5.24 -16.20
CA LEU A 272 -17.65 5.62 -17.22
C LEU A 272 -17.76 7.09 -17.64
N LYS A 273 -18.99 7.57 -17.83
CA LYS A 273 -19.25 9.00 -18.14
C LYS A 273 -18.84 9.94 -17.01
N THR A 274 -19.01 9.50 -15.77
CA THR A 274 -18.62 10.29 -14.59
C THR A 274 -17.11 10.43 -14.50
N GLU A 275 -16.37 9.34 -14.68
CA GLU A 275 -14.89 9.33 -14.65
C GLU A 275 -14.23 10.16 -15.76
N CYS A 276 -14.83 10.26 -16.94
CA CYS A 276 -14.26 11.02 -18.05
C CYS A 276 -14.55 12.53 -17.98
N GLY A 277 -15.37 12.97 -17.02
CA GLY A 277 -16.12 14.20 -17.16
C GLY A 277 -17.10 14.12 -18.34
N TYR A 278 -18.05 15.04 -18.43
CA TYR A 278 -19.10 15.09 -19.46
C TYR A 278 -18.59 15.26 -20.93
N GLN A 279 -17.32 14.95 -21.24
CA GLN A 279 -16.76 14.98 -22.59
C GLN A 279 -17.16 13.77 -23.45
N PHE A 280 -17.85 12.77 -22.92
CA PHE A 280 -18.38 11.61 -23.66
C PHE A 280 -19.67 11.89 -24.45
N SER A 281 -19.93 13.13 -24.85
CA SER A 281 -21.19 13.49 -25.53
C SER A 281 -20.99 14.57 -26.57
N SER A 282 -20.14 14.30 -27.56
CA SER A 282 -20.21 14.95 -28.88
C SER A 282 -19.56 14.03 -29.91
N ASP A 283 -20.27 12.96 -30.27
CA ASP A 283 -20.65 12.60 -31.67
C ASP A 283 -21.15 11.15 -31.76
#